data_AF-A9GQ45-F1
#
_entry.id   AF-A9GQ45-F1
#
_cell.length_a   1.000
_cell.length_b   1.000
_cell.length_c   1.000
_cell.angle_alpha   90.00
_cell.angle_beta   90.00
_cell.angle_gamma   90.00
#
_symmetry.space_group_name_H-M   'P 1'
#
loop_
_entity.id
_entity.type
_entity.pdbx_description
1 polymer ?
#
loop_
_entity_poly.entity_id
_entity_poly.type
_entity_poly.pdbx_seq_one_letter_code
_entity_poly.pdbx_strand_id
1 'polypeptide(L)'
;MSGGVFIATPFAPRARSSRVPVPEEESVNPGGALEWLVAAESRVLGAKSVRGLVVRPPIVYGHGGGPVAGLVQGARAAGVARPIDDGENRWSTVHVRDLAVAYAMKHPLEFFRKNSQGGREMGS
;
A
#
# COMPACT_ATOMS: atom_id res chain seq x y z
N MET A 1 -22.79 10.01 18.20
CA MET A 1 -22.00 10.28 16.97
C MET A 1 -21.91 8.97 16.21
N SER A 2 -22.45 8.89 15.00
CA SER A 2 -22.40 7.65 14.20
C SER A 2 -20.95 7.26 13.97
N GLY A 3 -20.58 6.02 14.33
CA GLY A 3 -19.21 5.52 14.39
C GLY A 3 -18.53 5.37 13.03
N GLY A 4 -18.22 6.48 12.36
CA GLY A 4 -17.39 6.51 11.16
C GLY A 4 -15.96 6.01 11.41
N VAL A 5 -15.28 5.62 10.34
CA VAL A 5 -13.85 5.25 10.36
C VAL A 5 -13.06 6.39 9.74
N PHE A 6 -11.97 6.79 10.39
CA PHE A 6 -10.98 7.69 9.80
C PHE A 6 -9.91 6.85 9.10
N ILE A 7 -9.84 6.93 7.77
CA ILE A 7 -8.91 6.15 6.96
C ILE A 7 -7.76 7.06 6.51
N ALA A 8 -6.52 6.66 6.81
CA ALA A 8 -5.32 7.25 6.26
C ALA A 8 -4.69 6.33 5.21
N THR A 9 -4.34 6.90 4.05
CA THR A 9 -3.65 6.20 2.97
C THR A 9 -2.30 6.89 2.74
N PRO A 10 -1.25 6.49 3.47
CA PRO A 10 0.08 7.05 3.29
C PRO A 10 0.63 6.73 1.89
N PHE A 11 1.37 7.70 1.34
CA PHE A 11 1.86 7.70 -0.04
C PHE A 11 2.89 6.60 -0.35
N ALA A 12 3.58 6.09 0.68
CA ALA A 12 4.59 5.06 0.53
C ALA A 12 4.29 3.88 1.45
N PRO A 13 4.32 2.63 0.94
CA PRO A 13 4.23 1.47 1.80
C PRO A 13 5.46 1.45 2.72
N ARG A 14 5.23 1.48 4.03
CA ARG A 14 6.26 1.29 5.05
C ARG A 14 6.66 -0.18 5.20
N ALA A 15 6.89 -0.85 4.07
CA ALA A 15 7.28 -2.26 3.99
C ALA A 15 8.70 -2.36 3.43
N ARG A 16 9.45 -3.38 3.87
CA ARG A 16 10.77 -3.68 3.29
C ARG A 16 10.61 -4.19 1.85
N SER A 17 11.68 -4.09 1.06
CA SER A 17 11.78 -4.86 -0.17
C SER A 17 11.83 -6.36 0.15
N SER A 18 10.99 -7.14 -0.50
CA SER A 18 10.84 -8.56 -0.23
C SER A 18 10.38 -9.31 -1.49
N ARG A 19 10.79 -10.59 -1.60
CA ARG A 19 10.29 -11.51 -2.63
C ARG A 19 9.07 -12.32 -2.17
N VAL A 20 8.68 -12.17 -0.92
CA VAL A 20 7.50 -12.79 -0.30
C VAL A 20 6.59 -11.70 0.26
N PRO A 21 5.28 -11.97 0.44
CA PRO A 21 4.37 -11.03 1.08
C PRO A 21 4.92 -10.50 2.41
N VAL A 22 4.80 -9.19 2.63
CA VAL A 22 5.20 -8.52 3.87
C VAL A 22 3.94 -8.34 4.73
N PRO A 23 3.93 -8.79 5.99
CA PRO A 23 2.77 -8.68 6.87
C PRO A 23 2.58 -7.23 7.36
N GLU A 24 1.35 -6.88 7.73
CA GLU A 24 0.96 -5.51 8.08
C GLU A 24 1.58 -5.00 9.39
N GLU A 25 1.94 -5.92 10.29
CA GLU A 25 2.64 -5.62 11.56
C GLU A 25 4.07 -5.15 11.31
N GLU A 26 4.65 -5.52 10.16
CA GLU A 26 5.96 -5.05 9.80
C GLU A 26 5.89 -3.61 9.31
N SER A 27 6.80 -2.79 9.83
CA SER A 27 6.85 -1.37 9.51
C SER A 27 8.29 -0.89 9.47
N VAL A 28 8.72 -0.42 8.31
CA VAL A 28 10.03 0.20 8.09
C VAL A 28 9.90 1.71 8.25
N ASN A 29 10.89 2.35 8.88
CA ASN A 29 11.00 3.81 8.82
C ASN A 29 11.61 4.18 7.44
N PRO A 30 10.87 4.87 6.56
CA PRO A 30 11.39 5.24 5.25
C PRO A 30 12.55 6.24 5.32
N GLY A 31 12.74 6.93 6.46
CA GLY A 31 13.75 7.96 6.65
C GLY A 31 13.56 9.19 5.77
N GLY A 32 14.49 10.14 5.88
CA GLY A 32 14.56 11.33 5.03
C GLY A 32 13.25 12.12 4.97
N ALA A 33 12.87 12.55 3.77
CA ALA A 33 11.67 13.39 3.56
C ALA A 33 10.34 12.68 3.92
N LEU A 34 10.34 11.37 4.15
CA LEU A 34 9.15 10.57 4.45
C LEU A 34 9.08 10.10 5.91
N GLU A 35 10.06 10.45 6.75
CA GLU A 35 10.11 10.01 8.15
C GLU A 35 8.85 10.39 8.95
N TRP A 36 8.23 11.53 8.62
CA TRP A 36 7.00 12.01 9.25
C TRP A 36 5.82 11.02 9.15
N LEU A 37 5.83 10.10 8.17
CA LEU A 37 4.79 9.08 8.02
C LEU A 37 4.67 8.17 9.24
N VAL A 38 5.78 7.94 9.96
CA VAL A 38 5.78 7.12 11.19
C VAL A 38 4.86 7.76 12.24
N ALA A 39 5.01 9.07 12.46
CA ALA A 39 4.22 9.82 13.42
C ALA A 39 2.76 9.95 12.97
N ALA A 40 2.53 10.17 11.68
CA ALA A 40 1.18 10.28 11.12
C ALA A 40 0.38 8.98 11.30
N GLU A 41 0.94 7.82 10.94
CA GLU A 41 0.27 6.53 11.12
C GLU A 41 0.02 6.22 12.60
N SER A 42 1.01 6.48 13.46
CA SER A 42 0.89 6.26 14.91
C SER A 42 -0.25 7.09 15.52
N ARG A 43 -0.41 8.34 15.07
CA ARG A 43 -1.49 9.22 15.53
C ARG A 43 -2.87 8.71 15.11
N VAL A 44 -2.99 8.16 13.90
CA VAL A 44 -4.25 7.59 13.41
C VAL A 44 -4.62 6.33 14.18
N LEU A 45 -3.67 5.42 14.34
CA LEU A 45 -3.89 4.14 15.04
C LEU A 45 -4.12 4.33 16.54
N GLY A 46 -3.51 5.36 17.15
CA GLY A 46 -3.67 5.68 18.58
C GLY A 46 -4.86 6.58 18.91
N ALA A 47 -5.67 7.00 17.93
CA ALA A 47 -6.77 7.92 18.16
C ALA A 47 -7.89 7.26 19.00
N LYS A 48 -8.25 7.89 20.13
CA LYS A 48 -9.30 7.37 21.03
C LYS A 48 -10.71 7.85 20.67
N SER A 49 -10.83 8.98 19.98
CA SER A 49 -12.11 9.62 19.66
C SER A 49 -12.71 9.17 18.33
N VAL A 50 -11.93 8.49 17.49
CA VAL A 50 -12.35 7.96 16.18
C VAL A 50 -11.80 6.54 16.00
N ARG A 51 -12.45 5.73 15.17
CA ARG A 51 -11.87 4.45 14.72
C ARG A 51 -10.85 4.74 13.61
N GLY A 52 -9.57 4.73 13.93
CA GLY A 52 -8.50 4.91 12.94
C GLY A 52 -8.23 3.62 12.14
N LEU A 53 -7.93 3.78 10.85
CA LEU A 53 -7.48 2.71 9.96
C LEU A 53 -6.36 3.26 9.05
N VAL A 54 -5.29 2.49 8.88
CA VAL A 54 -4.21 2.79 7.92
C VAL A 54 -4.26 1.75 6.81
N VAL A 55 -4.32 2.19 5.55
CA VAL A 55 -4.26 1.32 4.36
C VAL A 55 -3.00 1.66 3.60
N ARG A 56 -2.09 0.69 3.44
CA ARG A 56 -0.81 0.86 2.72
C ARG A 56 -0.86 0.12 1.38
N PRO A 57 -1.46 0.69 0.32
CA PRO A 57 -1.51 0.02 -0.97
C PRO A 57 -0.11 -0.10 -1.58
N PRO A 58 0.12 -1.09 -2.46
CA PRO A 58 1.29 -1.11 -3.32
C PRO A 58 1.16 -0.03 -4.42
N ILE A 59 1.97 -0.08 -5.49
CA ILE A 59 1.87 0.90 -6.57
C ILE A 59 0.48 0.81 -7.22
N VAL A 60 -0.28 1.90 -7.13
CA VAL A 60 -1.62 1.99 -7.70
C VAL A 60 -1.53 2.39 -9.17
N TYR A 61 -2.25 1.67 -10.04
CA TYR A 61 -2.32 1.97 -11.48
C TYR A 61 -3.75 1.89 -12.01
N GLY A 62 -3.98 2.44 -13.20
CA GLY A 62 -5.27 2.35 -13.90
C GLY A 62 -5.72 3.70 -14.46
N HIS A 63 -6.62 3.67 -15.43
CA HIS A 63 -7.17 4.86 -16.10
C HIS A 63 -6.12 5.87 -16.62
N GLY A 64 -4.91 5.40 -16.95
CA GLY A 64 -3.82 6.27 -17.42
C GLY A 64 -3.18 7.14 -16.33
N GLY A 65 -3.43 6.87 -15.04
CA GLY A 65 -2.82 7.57 -13.91
C GLY A 65 -1.80 6.72 -13.13
N GLY A 66 -1.20 7.35 -12.13
CA GLY A 66 -0.26 6.73 -11.20
C GLY A 66 1.17 6.56 -11.75
N PRO A 67 2.10 6.05 -10.92
CA PRO A 67 3.51 5.95 -11.29
C PRO A 67 3.75 5.13 -12.57
N VAL A 68 3.00 4.06 -12.76
CA VAL A 68 3.08 3.20 -13.96
C VAL A 68 2.77 3.99 -15.23
N ALA A 69 1.75 4.86 -15.21
CA ALA A 69 1.44 5.67 -16.37
C ALA A 69 2.55 6.69 -16.71
N GLY A 70 3.21 7.25 -15.70
CA GLY A 70 4.36 8.13 -15.89
C GLY A 70 5.52 7.42 -16.60
N LEU A 71 5.82 6.17 -16.20
CA LEU A 71 6.85 5.36 -16.86
C LEU A 71 6.50 5.06 -18.33
N VAL A 72 5.25 4.70 -18.60
CA VAL A 72 4.77 4.42 -19.97
C VAL A 72 4.83 5.69 -20.82
N GLN A 73 4.41 6.84 -20.29
CA GLN A 73 4.45 8.11 -21.01
C GLN A 73 5.90 8.54 -21.31
N GLY A 74 6.78 8.43 -20.32
CA GLY A 74 8.21 8.70 -20.50
C GLY A 74 8.83 7.82 -21.58
N ALA A 75 8.52 6.51 -21.57
CA ALA A 75 9.00 5.59 -22.59
C ALA A 75 8.49 5.93 -23.99
N ARG A 76 7.20 6.27 -24.12
CA ARG A 76 6.62 6.71 -25.39
C ARG A 76 7.26 7.99 -25.91
N ALA A 77 7.47 8.98 -25.05
CA ALA A 77 8.08 10.25 -25.42
C ALA A 77 9.56 10.07 -25.84
N ALA A 78 10.29 9.17 -25.17
CA ALA A 78 11.69 8.90 -25.48
C ALA A 78 11.89 7.89 -26.62
N GLY A 79 10.84 7.18 -27.06
CA GLY A 79 10.92 6.05 -27.99
C GLY A 79 11.59 4.80 -27.41
N VAL A 80 11.95 4.80 -26.12
CA VAL A 80 12.64 3.71 -25.43
C VAL A 80 12.29 3.71 -23.94
N ALA A 81 12.08 2.52 -23.38
CA ALA A 81 11.91 2.36 -21.94
C ALA A 81 13.25 2.52 -21.22
N ARG A 82 13.28 3.34 -20.16
CA ARG A 82 14.45 3.48 -19.29
C ARG A 82 14.15 2.81 -17.95
N PRO A 83 14.86 1.72 -17.61
CA PRO A 83 14.68 1.11 -16.30
C PRO A 83 15.12 2.06 -15.19
N ILE A 84 14.48 1.93 -14.04
CA ILE A 84 14.99 2.51 -12.79
C ILE A 84 16.08 1.56 -12.27
N ASP A 85 17.24 2.12 -11.95
CA ASP A 85 18.45 1.39 -11.57
C ASP A 85 18.83 0.32 -12.62
N ASP A 86 19.03 -0.94 -12.21
CA ASP A 86 19.37 -2.07 -13.09
C ASP A 86 18.17 -2.68 -13.81
N GLY A 87 16.94 -2.25 -13.49
CA GLY A 87 15.73 -2.77 -14.09
C GLY A 87 15.23 -4.10 -13.52
N GLU A 88 15.89 -4.66 -12.51
CA GLU A 88 15.48 -5.90 -11.83
C GLU A 88 14.42 -5.66 -10.74
N ASN A 89 13.94 -4.42 -10.65
CA ASN A 89 12.92 -3.99 -9.72
C ASN A 89 11.60 -4.77 -9.91
N ARG A 90 11.12 -5.37 -8.82
CA ARG A 90 9.79 -6.00 -8.76
C ARG A 90 8.87 -5.15 -7.91
N TRP A 91 7.82 -4.64 -8.52
CA TRP A 91 6.81 -3.87 -7.80
C TRP A 91 5.53 -4.68 -7.68
N SER A 92 5.03 -4.78 -6.45
CA SER A 92 3.62 -5.09 -6.25
C SER A 92 2.79 -3.96 -6.86
N THR A 93 1.67 -4.31 -7.50
CA THR A 93 0.76 -3.33 -8.09
C THR A 93 -0.69 -3.67 -7.75
N VAL A 94 -1.54 -2.65 -7.73
CA VAL A 94 -3.00 -2.82 -7.57
C VAL A 94 -3.73 -1.90 -8.55
N HIS A 95 -4.74 -2.42 -9.23
CA HIS A 95 -5.58 -1.58 -10.07
C HIS A 95 -6.45 -0.67 -9.20
N VAL A 96 -6.60 0.61 -9.57
CA VAL A 96 -7.33 1.62 -8.77
C VAL A 96 -8.77 1.22 -8.50
N ARG A 97 -9.41 0.44 -9.39
CA ARG A 97 -10.76 -0.08 -9.17
C ARG A 97 -10.80 -1.12 -8.04
N ASP A 98 -9.80 -1.98 -7.96
CA ASP A 98 -9.73 -3.03 -6.94
C ASP A 98 -9.43 -2.42 -5.58
N LEU A 99 -8.57 -1.39 -5.55
CA LEU A 99 -8.35 -0.59 -4.34
C LEU A 99 -9.63 0.15 -3.90
N ALA A 100 -10.40 0.72 -4.84
CA ALA A 100 -11.69 1.35 -4.54
C ALA A 100 -12.70 0.34 -3.97
N VAL A 101 -12.75 -0.88 -4.53
CA VAL A 101 -13.56 -1.97 -3.97
C VAL A 101 -13.14 -2.26 -2.54
N ALA A 102 -11.84 -2.38 -2.25
CA ALA A 102 -11.34 -2.62 -0.89
C ALA A 102 -11.79 -1.53 0.11
N TYR A 103 -11.79 -0.25 -0.28
CA TYR A 103 -12.31 0.83 0.57
C TYR A 103 -13.82 0.75 0.80
N ALA A 104 -14.58 0.29 -0.18
CA ALA A 104 -16.05 0.20 -0.09
C ALA A 104 -16.55 -1.02 0.70
N MET A 105 -15.68 -1.99 1.02
CA MET A 105 -16.06 -3.17 1.78
C MET A 105 -16.50 -2.78 3.21
N LYS A 106 -17.75 -3.12 3.57
CA LYS A 106 -18.38 -2.79 4.87
C LYS A 106 -17.61 -3.32 6.10
N HIS A 107 -16.73 -4.31 5.92
CA HIS A 107 -15.91 -4.90 6.97
C HIS A 107 -14.47 -5.15 6.47
N PRO A 108 -13.62 -4.11 6.36
CA PRO A 108 -12.25 -4.30 5.91
C PRO A 108 -11.50 -5.27 6.84
N LEU A 109 -11.78 -5.21 8.15
CA LEU A 109 -11.08 -5.94 9.20
C LEU A 109 -11.28 -7.46 9.17
N GLU A 110 -12.43 -7.96 8.70
CA GLU A 110 -12.67 -9.42 8.57
C GLU A 110 -11.99 -10.00 7.32
N PHE A 111 -11.92 -9.22 6.24
CA PHE A 111 -11.25 -9.61 5.00
C PHE A 111 -9.72 -9.70 5.17
N PHE A 112 -9.10 -8.69 5.78
CA PHE A 112 -7.65 -8.70 6.00
C PHE A 112 -7.23 -9.74 7.05
N ARG A 113 -8.01 -9.94 8.13
CA ARG A 113 -7.72 -10.95 9.17
C ARG A 113 -7.76 -12.40 8.65
N LYS A 114 -8.69 -12.72 7.74
CA LYS A 114 -8.77 -14.08 7.17
C LYS A 114 -7.60 -14.39 6.23
N ASN A 115 -7.07 -13.39 5.55
CA ASN A 115 -5.99 -13.59 4.56
C ASN A 115 -4.58 -13.60 5.18
N SER A 116 -4.36 -13.01 6.36
CA SER A 116 -3.07 -13.07 7.07
C SER A 116 -2.84 -14.38 7.84
N GLN A 117 -3.90 -15.15 8.15
CA GLN A 117 -3.79 -16.43 8.85
C GLN A 117 -3.66 -17.66 7.93
N GLY A 118 -3.97 -17.55 6.63
CA GLY A 118 -3.96 -18.67 5.68
C GLY A 118 -2.57 -19.17 5.25
N GLY A 119 -1.48 -18.56 5.72
CA GLY A 119 -0.10 -18.93 5.36
C GLY A 119 0.59 -19.91 6.31
N ARG A 120 -0.09 -20.42 7.35
CA ARG A 120 0.50 -21.31 8.38
C ARG A 120 -0.08 -22.71 8.42
N GLU A 121 -0.51 -23.28 7.30
CA GLU A 121 -0.68 -24.74 7.20
C GLU A 121 -0.30 -25.19 5.80
N MET A 122 0.91 -25.74 5.66
CA MET A 122 1.37 -26.68 4.62
C MET A 122 2.87 -26.92 4.89
N GLY A 123 3.15 -27.91 5.72
CA GLY A 123 4.50 -28.28 6.13
C GLY A 123 4.46 -29.23 7.32
N SER A 124 4.01 -30.46 7.10
CA SER A 124 4.37 -31.64 7.89
C SER A 124 5.11 -32.60 6.98
#